data_AF-A0A0B4F0S3-F1
#
_entry.id   AF-A0A0B4F0S3-F1
#
_cell.length_a   1.000
_cell.length_b   1.000
_cell.length_c   1.000
_cell.angle_alpha   90.00
_cell.angle_beta   90.00
_cell.angle_gamma   90.00
#
_symmetry.space_group_name_H-M   'P 1'
#
loop_
_entity.id
_entity.type
_entity.pdbx_description
1 polymer ?
#
loop_
_entity_poly.entity_id
_entity_poly.type
_entity_poly.pdbx_seq_one_letter_code
_entity_poly.pdbx_strand_id
1 'polypeptide(L)'
;MFNLAVNDSQEYEILDETLQRIRSLPTVPIDTPDAEHHVLATLQHLAEFKYAEGIENRLPNSSLEASFSLLSSADAKAPDTWAVDDIEHGGIWRLALENHSESPLYMAIFNLTASWKISNLLSSAGDNAFRVMQPRGEEELRMEMKVPDWLQRLGGRHCEDVIKVFVTSKPTSFPSLILPEIALHAQHRGGVRGSGDALSIALALLKLDKMAINPPVAKMTMINRAVRLPTRWQTTTGATRRMAMNGATRIRTARHIDNGEKICKFGCREGRRLSGV
;
A
#
# COMPACT_ATOMS: atom_id res chain seq x y z
N MET A 1 -14.07 -9.90 -8.62
CA MET A 1 -14.07 -11.38 -8.51
C MET A 1 -12.83 -11.90 -9.23
N PHE A 2 -12.14 -12.93 -8.70
CA PHE A 2 -10.96 -13.50 -9.36
C PHE A 2 -11.30 -14.81 -10.03
N ASN A 3 -10.66 -15.10 -11.16
CA ASN A 3 -10.86 -16.34 -11.91
C ASN A 3 -9.55 -17.13 -11.97
N LEU A 4 -9.64 -18.45 -11.94
CA LEU A 4 -8.51 -19.35 -12.10
C LEU A 4 -8.58 -19.99 -13.48
N ALA A 5 -7.48 -19.92 -14.23
CA ALA A 5 -7.34 -20.56 -15.53
C ALA A 5 -6.02 -21.33 -15.61
N VAL A 6 -5.92 -22.19 -16.63
CA VAL A 6 -4.67 -22.83 -17.04
C VAL A 6 -4.25 -22.22 -18.37
N ASN A 7 -3.03 -21.71 -18.44
CA ASN A 7 -2.51 -21.09 -19.65
C ASN A 7 -1.94 -22.11 -20.64
N ASP A 8 -1.55 -21.65 -21.82
CA ASP A 8 -0.96 -22.49 -22.88
C ASP A 8 0.35 -23.19 -22.44
N SER A 9 1.02 -22.66 -21.42
CA SER A 9 2.24 -23.22 -20.83
C SER A 9 1.99 -24.26 -19.74
N GLN A 10 0.73 -24.71 -19.54
CA GLN A 10 0.34 -25.63 -18.47
C GLN A 10 0.64 -25.09 -17.07
N GLU A 11 0.43 -23.79 -16.87
CA GLU A 11 0.54 -23.15 -15.56
C GLU A 11 -0.81 -22.57 -15.13
N TYR A 12 -1.10 -22.68 -13.84
CA TYR A 12 -2.19 -21.95 -13.21
C TYR A 12 -1.91 -20.45 -13.28
N GLU A 13 -2.91 -19.68 -13.70
CA GLU A 13 -2.90 -18.22 -13.68
C GLU A 13 -4.18 -17.65 -13.07
N ILE A 14 -4.02 -16.57 -12.32
CA ILE A 14 -5.15 -15.83 -11.74
C ILE A 14 -5.46 -14.64 -12.65
N LEU A 15 -6.72 -14.59 -13.07
CA LEU A 15 -7.28 -13.53 -13.90
C LEU A 15 -8.15 -12.59 -13.06
N ASP A 16 -8.21 -11.34 -13.47
CA ASP A 16 -9.12 -10.36 -12.91
C ASP A 16 -10.58 -10.56 -13.39
N GLU A 17 -11.45 -9.63 -13.04
CA GLU A 17 -12.86 -9.65 -13.42
C GLU A 17 -13.10 -9.44 -14.92
N THR A 18 -12.12 -8.90 -15.63
CA THR A 18 -12.13 -8.72 -17.10
C THR A 18 -11.50 -9.91 -17.82
N LEU A 19 -11.21 -11.00 -17.09
CA LEU A 19 -10.51 -12.19 -17.57
C LEU A 19 -9.11 -11.88 -18.10
N GLN A 20 -8.49 -10.79 -17.63
CA GLN A 20 -7.12 -10.42 -17.98
C GLN A 20 -6.16 -10.91 -16.91
N ARG A 21 -4.97 -11.31 -17.34
CA ARG A 21 -3.91 -11.75 -16.43
C ARG A 21 -3.43 -10.60 -15.57
N ILE A 22 -3.38 -10.84 -14.26
CA ILE A 22 -2.82 -9.90 -13.30
C ILE A 22 -1.29 -10.03 -13.31
N ARG A 23 -0.59 -9.08 -13.94
CA ARG A 23 0.87 -9.14 -14.16
C ARG A 23 1.71 -9.20 -12.88
N SER A 24 1.18 -8.69 -11.78
CA SER A 24 1.84 -8.68 -10.47
C SER A 24 1.72 -10.01 -9.73
N LEU A 25 1.03 -11.01 -10.28
CA LEU A 25 0.87 -12.33 -9.68
C LEU A 25 1.73 -13.36 -10.40
N PRO A 26 2.32 -14.31 -9.65
CA PRO A 26 3.06 -15.41 -10.25
C PRO A 26 2.10 -16.40 -10.91
N THR A 27 2.59 -17.12 -11.93
CA THR A 27 1.96 -18.34 -12.42
C THR A 27 2.57 -19.55 -11.74
N VAL A 28 1.82 -20.66 -11.66
CA VAL A 28 2.27 -21.88 -10.98
C VAL A 28 2.16 -23.06 -11.94
N PRO A 29 3.28 -23.68 -12.36
CA PRO A 29 3.24 -24.88 -13.22
C PRO A 29 2.45 -26.00 -12.54
N ILE A 30 1.56 -26.67 -13.28
CA ILE A 30 0.67 -27.71 -12.74
C ILE A 30 1.46 -28.88 -12.15
N ASP A 31 2.60 -29.20 -12.75
CA ASP A 31 3.45 -30.32 -12.31
C ASP A 31 4.29 -29.99 -11.06
N THR A 32 4.20 -28.76 -10.53
CA THR A 32 4.90 -28.40 -9.29
C THR A 32 4.24 -29.13 -8.11
N PRO A 33 5.02 -29.78 -7.22
CA PRO A 33 4.47 -30.28 -5.96
C PRO A 33 3.73 -29.16 -5.22
N ASP A 34 2.54 -29.46 -4.73
CA ASP A 34 1.67 -28.52 -4.02
C ASP A 34 1.21 -27.30 -4.86
N ALA A 35 1.17 -27.43 -6.19
CA ALA A 35 0.70 -26.35 -7.10
C ALA A 35 -0.67 -25.80 -6.69
N GLU A 36 -1.64 -26.67 -6.41
CA GLU A 36 -2.98 -26.28 -5.96
C GLU A 36 -2.93 -25.48 -4.65
N HIS A 37 -2.10 -25.91 -3.69
CA HIS A 37 -1.94 -25.21 -2.41
C HIS A 37 -1.33 -23.82 -2.60
N HIS A 38 -0.35 -23.66 -3.50
CA HIS A 38 0.21 -22.34 -3.83
C HIS A 38 -0.83 -21.40 -4.45
N VAL A 39 -1.67 -21.93 -5.35
CA VAL A 39 -2.75 -21.16 -5.98
C VAL A 39 -3.80 -20.74 -4.94
N LEU A 40 -4.23 -21.68 -4.09
CA LEU A 40 -5.20 -21.40 -3.02
C LEU A 40 -4.65 -20.39 -2.00
N ALA A 41 -3.38 -20.50 -1.62
CA ALA A 41 -2.72 -19.52 -0.74
C ALA A 41 -2.69 -18.13 -1.37
N THR A 42 -2.45 -18.05 -2.69
CA THR A 42 -2.49 -16.78 -3.42
C THR A 42 -3.91 -16.20 -3.46
N LEU A 43 -4.93 -17.03 -3.72
CA LEU A 43 -6.33 -16.58 -3.68
C LEU A 43 -6.77 -16.12 -2.29
N GLN A 44 -6.35 -16.82 -1.23
CA GLN A 44 -6.59 -16.39 0.15
C GLN A 44 -5.96 -15.01 0.41
N HIS A 45 -4.70 -14.84 0.01
CA HIS A 45 -3.99 -13.56 0.13
C HIS A 45 -4.74 -12.42 -0.58
N LEU A 46 -5.21 -12.66 -1.80
CA LEU A 46 -6.00 -11.69 -2.55
C LEU A 46 -7.33 -11.38 -1.86
N ALA A 47 -7.97 -12.37 -1.24
CA ALA A 47 -9.20 -12.17 -0.50
C ALA A 47 -8.97 -11.29 0.75
N GLU A 48 -7.89 -11.52 1.50
CA GLU A 48 -7.50 -10.67 2.64
C GLU A 48 -7.18 -9.24 2.19
N PHE A 49 -6.44 -9.10 1.08
CA PHE A 49 -6.14 -7.79 0.50
C PHE A 49 -7.42 -7.04 0.08
N LYS A 50 -8.31 -7.71 -0.66
CA LYS A 50 -9.56 -7.09 -1.14
C LYS A 50 -10.55 -6.84 -0.01
N TYR A 51 -10.55 -7.65 1.04
CA TYR A 51 -11.28 -7.34 2.27
C TYR A 51 -10.79 -6.02 2.87
N ALA A 52 -9.47 -5.88 3.07
CA ALA A 52 -8.88 -4.65 3.59
C ALA A 52 -9.12 -3.44 2.68
N GLU A 53 -9.02 -3.61 1.36
CA GLU A 53 -9.35 -2.61 0.35
C GLU A 53 -10.83 -2.19 0.40
N GLY A 54 -11.73 -3.13 0.65
CA GLY A 54 -13.17 -2.90 0.73
C GLY A 54 -13.68 -2.33 2.07
N ILE A 55 -12.81 -2.17 3.07
CA ILE A 55 -13.24 -1.57 4.34
C ILE A 55 -13.65 -0.10 4.11
N GLU A 56 -14.85 0.24 4.57
CA GLU A 56 -15.41 1.59 4.46
C GLU A 56 -16.09 1.97 5.77
N ASN A 57 -16.16 3.27 6.05
CA ASN A 57 -16.92 3.76 7.19
C ASN A 57 -18.42 3.81 6.88
N ARG A 58 -19.12 2.72 7.18
CA ARG A 58 -20.57 2.61 6.94
C ARG A 58 -21.43 3.43 7.89
N LEU A 59 -20.87 3.87 9.02
CA LEU A 59 -21.55 4.63 10.05
C LEU A 59 -20.74 5.89 10.40
N PRO A 60 -20.70 6.88 9.49
CA PRO A 60 -19.96 8.11 9.69
C PRO A 60 -20.42 8.86 10.94
N ASN A 61 -19.45 9.39 11.68
CA ASN A 61 -19.72 10.23 12.83
C ASN A 61 -19.49 11.70 12.45
N SER A 62 -20.57 12.42 12.17
CA SER A 62 -20.51 13.82 11.74
C SER A 62 -19.71 14.73 12.68
N SER A 63 -19.77 14.48 13.98
CA SER A 63 -19.00 15.25 14.97
C SER A 63 -17.50 14.97 14.89
N LEU A 64 -17.08 13.75 14.54
CA LEU A 64 -15.67 13.42 14.32
C LEU A 64 -15.21 13.92 12.95
N GLU A 65 -16.03 13.78 11.91
CA GLU A 65 -15.71 14.29 10.57
C GLU A 65 -15.50 15.81 10.56
N ALA A 66 -16.33 16.56 11.28
CA ALA A 66 -16.14 18.00 11.43
C ALA A 66 -14.90 18.37 12.26
N SER A 67 -14.31 17.41 12.99
CA SER A 67 -13.19 17.66 13.91
C SER A 67 -11.84 17.67 13.22
N PHE A 68 -11.76 17.35 11.92
CA PHE A 68 -10.53 17.40 11.16
C PHE A 68 -10.77 17.73 9.69
N SER A 69 -9.73 18.16 8.99
CA SER A 69 -9.70 18.21 7.53
C SER A 69 -8.61 17.30 7.00
N LEU A 70 -8.86 16.67 5.85
CA LEU A 70 -7.89 15.82 5.17
C LEU A 70 -7.80 16.22 3.70
N LEU A 71 -6.62 16.69 3.29
CA LEU A 71 -6.34 17.14 1.95
C LEU A 71 -5.20 16.30 1.37
N SER A 72 -5.36 15.85 0.12
CA SER A 72 -4.25 15.27 -0.63
C SER A 72 -3.88 16.18 -1.79
N SER A 73 -2.63 16.11 -2.22
CA SER A 73 -2.16 16.79 -3.42
C SER A 73 -1.02 16.01 -4.07
N ALA A 74 -0.98 16.08 -5.39
CA ALA A 74 0.14 15.63 -6.21
C ALA A 74 0.91 16.85 -6.74
N ASP A 75 2.20 16.95 -6.41
CA ASP A 75 3.09 18.04 -6.84
C ASP A 75 2.43 19.44 -6.77
N ALA A 76 2.75 20.36 -7.69
CA ALA A 76 2.35 21.77 -7.66
C ALA A 76 0.84 22.01 -7.88
N LYS A 77 -0.01 20.98 -7.78
CA LYS A 77 -1.47 21.12 -7.88
C LYS A 77 -2.04 21.57 -6.54
N ALA A 78 -3.11 22.35 -6.61
CA ALA A 78 -3.86 22.74 -5.43
C ALA A 78 -4.35 21.49 -4.68
N PRO A 79 -4.38 21.53 -3.33
CA PRO A 79 -4.97 20.46 -2.55
C PRO A 79 -6.41 20.21 -2.98
N ASP A 80 -6.74 18.95 -3.24
CA ASP A 80 -8.06 18.57 -3.70
C ASP A 80 -8.67 17.47 -2.83
N THR A 81 -9.99 17.40 -2.86
CA THR A 81 -10.79 16.37 -2.20
C THR A 81 -10.97 15.13 -3.07
N TRP A 82 -10.42 15.13 -4.29
CA TRP A 82 -10.67 14.09 -5.30
C TRP A 82 -10.07 12.73 -4.94
N ALA A 83 -10.81 11.67 -5.25
CA ALA A 83 -10.48 10.32 -4.83
C ALA A 83 -9.23 9.70 -5.50
N VAL A 84 -8.77 10.27 -6.62
CA VAL A 84 -7.68 9.72 -7.44
C VAL A 84 -6.65 10.78 -7.81
N ASP A 85 -5.41 10.60 -7.37
CA ASP A 85 -4.27 11.43 -7.75
C ASP A 85 -3.39 10.72 -8.80
N ASP A 86 -3.15 11.36 -9.94
CA ASP A 86 -2.19 10.90 -10.96
C ASP A 86 -0.80 11.54 -10.72
N ILE A 87 0.21 10.73 -10.36
CA ILE A 87 1.53 11.20 -9.93
C ILE A 87 2.65 10.56 -10.75
N GLU A 88 3.58 11.37 -11.22
CA GLU A 88 4.69 10.87 -12.03
C GLU A 88 5.63 9.97 -11.20
N HIS A 89 6.34 9.05 -11.87
CA HIS A 89 7.41 8.29 -11.23
C HIS A 89 8.48 9.23 -10.67
N GLY A 90 8.78 9.12 -9.37
CA GLY A 90 9.66 10.03 -8.63
C GLY A 90 8.95 11.30 -8.13
N GLY A 91 7.68 11.51 -8.47
CA GLY A 91 6.86 12.62 -8.01
C GLY A 91 6.48 12.51 -6.53
N ILE A 92 6.09 13.64 -5.93
CA ILE A 92 5.77 13.69 -4.50
C ILE A 92 4.26 13.79 -4.31
N TRP A 93 3.72 12.80 -3.59
CA TRP A 93 2.39 12.88 -3.02
C TRP A 93 2.43 13.49 -1.62
N ARG A 94 1.47 14.34 -1.31
CA ARG A 94 1.30 14.96 0.01
C ARG A 94 -0.07 14.64 0.56
N LEU A 95 -0.10 14.36 1.86
CA LEU A 95 -1.32 14.22 2.65
C LEU A 95 -1.20 15.16 3.85
N ALA A 96 -2.09 16.15 3.91
CA ALA A 96 -2.20 17.08 5.02
C ALA A 96 -3.46 16.75 5.83
N LEU A 97 -3.30 16.60 7.14
CA LEU A 97 -4.38 16.40 8.09
C LEU A 97 -4.33 17.53 9.12
N GLU A 98 -5.44 18.22 9.36
CA GLU A 98 -5.57 19.26 10.37
C GLU A 98 -6.58 18.84 11.43
N ASN A 99 -6.24 18.95 12.71
CA ASN A 99 -7.15 18.68 13.82
C ASN A 99 -7.80 20.00 14.29
N HIS A 100 -9.10 20.14 14.09
CA HIS A 100 -9.87 21.31 14.50
C HIS A 100 -10.45 21.19 15.92
N SER A 101 -10.18 20.10 16.63
CA SER A 101 -10.73 19.86 17.96
C SER A 101 -9.78 20.30 19.08
N GLU A 102 -10.35 20.43 20.28
CA GLU A 102 -9.62 20.67 21.52
C GLU A 102 -9.03 19.39 22.13
N SER A 103 -9.21 18.24 21.46
CA SER A 103 -8.75 16.94 21.93
C SER A 103 -7.77 16.32 20.93
N PRO A 104 -6.86 15.45 21.38
CA PRO A 104 -5.99 14.75 20.45
C PRO A 104 -6.82 13.81 19.56
N LEU A 105 -6.39 13.69 18.30
CA LEU A 105 -6.88 12.65 17.38
C LEU A 105 -5.77 11.62 17.16
N TYR A 106 -6.15 10.44 16.69
CA TYR A 106 -5.23 9.35 16.43
C TYR A 106 -5.39 8.93 14.97
N MET A 107 -4.27 8.83 14.27
CA MET A 107 -4.24 8.54 12.85
C MET A 107 -3.47 7.26 12.59
N ALA A 108 -4.02 6.35 11.78
CA ALA A 108 -3.28 5.24 11.19
C ALA A 108 -3.36 5.32 9.66
N ILE A 109 -2.24 5.09 8.97
CA ILE A 109 -2.17 5.19 7.51
C ILE A 109 -1.63 3.89 6.94
N PHE A 110 -2.40 3.28 6.04
CA PHE A 110 -2.03 2.05 5.35
C PHE A 110 -1.86 2.30 3.86
N ASN A 111 -0.82 1.70 3.29
CA ASN A 111 -0.57 1.67 1.86
C ASN A 111 -0.79 0.24 1.36
N LEU A 112 -1.80 0.08 0.50
CA LEU A 112 -2.12 -1.13 -0.22
C LEU A 112 -1.43 -1.02 -1.60
N THR A 113 -0.36 -1.78 -1.80
CA THR A 113 0.52 -1.60 -2.97
C THR A 113 0.08 -2.44 -4.17
N ALA A 114 0.58 -2.07 -5.35
CA ALA A 114 0.49 -2.87 -6.57
C ALA A 114 1.15 -4.27 -6.50
N SER A 115 1.89 -4.58 -5.43
CA SER A 115 2.43 -5.92 -5.16
C SER A 115 1.58 -6.74 -4.19
N TRP A 116 0.33 -6.32 -3.96
CA TRP A 116 -0.62 -6.98 -3.05
C TRP A 116 -0.14 -7.02 -1.59
N LYS A 117 0.73 -6.07 -1.21
CA LYS A 117 1.22 -5.88 0.15
C LYS A 117 0.39 -4.79 0.82
N ILE A 118 0.17 -4.92 2.12
CA ILE A 118 -0.39 -3.86 2.95
C ILE A 118 0.58 -3.51 4.07
N SER A 119 1.04 -2.26 4.10
CA SER A 119 1.97 -1.77 5.11
C SER A 119 1.42 -0.53 5.82
N ASN A 120 1.65 -0.45 7.13
CA ASN A 120 1.42 0.77 7.90
C ASN A 120 2.57 1.75 7.65
N LEU A 121 2.26 2.91 7.08
CA LEU A 121 3.24 3.94 6.71
C LEU A 121 3.83 4.65 7.93
N LEU A 122 3.14 4.61 9.08
CA LEU A 122 3.60 5.25 10.31
C LEU A 122 4.55 4.37 11.12
N SER A 123 4.60 3.05 10.86
CA SER A 123 5.42 2.11 11.64
C SER A 123 6.93 2.30 11.47
N SER A 124 7.38 3.00 10.43
CA SER A 124 8.80 3.37 10.26
C SER A 124 9.27 4.44 11.26
N ALA A 125 8.35 5.13 11.94
CA ALA A 125 8.63 6.23 12.86
C ALA A 125 8.74 5.82 14.35
N GLY A 126 8.81 4.52 14.65
CA GLY A 126 8.98 3.97 16.00
C GLY A 126 7.67 3.46 16.61
N ASP A 127 7.61 2.15 16.85
CA ASP A 127 6.72 1.29 17.69
C ASP A 127 5.20 1.57 17.81
N ASN A 128 4.68 2.69 17.34
CA ASN A 128 3.28 3.06 17.49
C ASN A 128 2.51 2.72 16.21
N ALA A 129 1.46 1.91 16.35
CA ALA A 129 0.56 1.56 15.26
C ALA A 129 -0.26 2.75 14.71
N PHE A 130 -0.22 3.89 15.40
CA PHE A 130 -0.91 5.13 15.07
C PHE A 130 -0.04 6.34 15.47
N ARG A 131 -0.32 7.50 14.89
CA ARG A 131 0.26 8.80 15.24
C ARG A 131 -0.75 9.64 16.00
N VAL A 132 -0.28 10.36 17.02
CA VAL A 132 -1.11 11.30 17.79
C VAL A 132 -1.06 12.67 17.12
N MET A 133 -2.23 13.17 16.75
CA MET A 133 -2.48 14.54 16.30
C MET A 133 -2.74 15.42 17.51
N GLN A 134 -1.96 16.47 17.69
CA GLN A 134 -2.21 17.42 18.78
C GLN A 134 -3.52 18.19 18.54
N PRO A 135 -4.20 18.64 19.61
CA PRO A 135 -5.28 19.62 19.49
C PRO A 135 -4.84 20.83 18.68
N ARG A 136 -5.67 21.30 17.76
CA ARG A 136 -5.35 22.44 16.86
C ARG A 136 -4.04 22.24 16.06
N GLY A 137 -3.60 21.00 15.90
CA GLY A 137 -2.36 20.66 15.21
C GLY A 137 -2.57 20.30 13.74
N GLU A 138 -1.50 20.45 12.97
CA GLU A 138 -1.42 20.06 11.56
C GLU A 138 -0.32 19.01 11.40
N GLU A 139 -0.57 18.02 10.54
CA GLU A 139 0.40 17.01 10.17
C GLU A 139 0.45 16.85 8.65
N GLU A 140 1.66 16.80 8.09
CA GLU A 140 1.89 16.58 6.67
C GLU A 140 2.78 15.35 6.46
N LEU A 141 2.26 14.38 5.69
CA LEU A 141 3.02 13.25 5.16
C LEU A 141 3.42 13.53 3.72
N ARG A 142 4.71 13.34 3.41
CA ARG A 142 5.24 13.37 2.04
C ARG A 142 5.77 12.00 1.64
N MET A 143 5.36 11.53 0.48
CA MET A 143 5.83 10.28 -0.10
C MET A 143 6.32 10.49 -1.52
N GLU A 144 7.53 10.02 -1.79
CA GLU A 144 8.01 9.85 -3.16
C GLU A 144 7.36 8.61 -3.76
N MET A 145 6.66 8.80 -4.88
CA MET A 145 5.90 7.74 -5.53
C MET A 145 6.73 7.08 -6.62
N LYS A 146 6.80 5.75 -6.61
CA LYS A 146 7.60 4.99 -7.58
C LYS A 146 6.80 3.84 -8.14
N VAL A 147 6.91 3.67 -9.45
CA VAL A 147 6.57 2.41 -10.12
C VAL A 147 7.67 1.39 -9.78
N PRO A 148 7.35 0.24 -9.18
CA PRO A 148 8.35 -0.74 -8.79
C PRO A 148 9.19 -1.25 -9.97
N ASP A 149 10.49 -1.46 -9.76
CA ASP A 149 11.42 -1.87 -10.82
C ASP A 149 11.06 -3.22 -11.47
N TRP A 150 10.51 -4.15 -10.68
CA TRP A 150 10.03 -5.43 -11.22
C TRP A 150 8.88 -5.23 -12.21
N LEU A 151 7.97 -4.28 -11.94
CA LEU A 151 6.86 -3.97 -12.81
C LEU A 151 7.32 -3.25 -14.07
N GLN A 152 8.30 -2.34 -13.93
CA GLN A 152 8.95 -1.70 -15.07
C GLN A 152 9.63 -2.72 -16.00
N ARG A 153 10.34 -3.70 -15.44
CA ARG A 153 10.97 -4.80 -16.22
C ARG A 153 9.97 -5.66 -16.97
N LEU A 154 8.74 -5.78 -16.48
CA LEU A 154 7.63 -6.46 -17.16
C LEU A 154 6.90 -5.56 -18.18
N GLY A 155 7.48 -4.39 -18.54
CA GLY A 155 6.88 -3.42 -19.45
C GLY A 155 5.68 -2.68 -18.85
N GLY A 156 5.47 -2.77 -17.53
CA GLY A 156 4.48 -1.98 -16.80
C GLY A 156 4.91 -0.52 -16.75
N ARG A 157 4.00 0.38 -17.12
CA ARG A 157 4.24 1.83 -17.18
C ARG A 157 3.52 2.61 -16.09
N HIS A 158 2.65 1.95 -15.35
CA HIS A 158 1.91 2.55 -14.26
C HIS A 158 1.65 1.50 -13.20
N CYS A 159 1.39 1.96 -11.98
CA CYS A 159 0.83 1.16 -10.91
C CYS A 159 -0.21 1.98 -10.16
N GLU A 160 -1.07 1.29 -9.43
CA GLU A 160 -2.07 1.89 -8.57
C GLU A 160 -1.83 1.41 -7.15
N ASP A 161 -1.78 2.35 -6.22
CA ASP A 161 -1.71 2.08 -4.80
C ASP A 161 -2.92 2.73 -4.12
N VAL A 162 -3.48 2.08 -3.09
CA VAL A 162 -4.59 2.62 -2.32
C VAL A 162 -4.09 3.03 -0.94
N ILE A 163 -4.26 4.31 -0.61
CA ILE A 163 -3.93 4.85 0.70
C ILE A 163 -5.20 4.91 1.53
N LYS A 164 -5.18 4.22 2.68
CA LYS A 164 -6.26 4.24 3.67
C LYS A 164 -5.85 4.99 4.90
N VAL A 165 -6.65 5.98 5.26
CA VAL A 165 -6.46 6.80 6.46
C VAL A 165 -7.58 6.51 7.44
N PHE A 166 -7.19 6.10 8.64
CA PHE A 166 -8.09 5.89 9.78
C PHE A 166 -7.86 7.03 10.76
N VAL A 167 -8.90 7.81 11.05
CA VAL A 167 -8.88 8.84 12.09
C VAL A 167 -9.83 8.41 13.20
N THR A 168 -9.31 8.33 14.43
CA THR A 168 -10.06 7.89 15.60
C THR A 168 -9.93 8.89 16.74
N SER A 169 -10.97 8.98 17.57
CA SER A 169 -10.95 9.80 18.79
C SER A 169 -10.24 9.13 19.97
N LYS A 170 -9.73 7.91 19.78
CA LYS A 170 -9.06 7.08 20.79
C LYS A 170 -7.84 6.40 20.17
N PRO A 171 -6.80 6.08 20.95
CA PRO A 171 -5.69 5.23 20.49
C PRO A 171 -6.24 3.92 19.92
N THR A 172 -5.96 3.61 18.66
CA THR A 172 -6.46 2.39 18.00
C THR A 172 -5.42 1.87 17.01
N SER A 173 -5.16 0.56 17.05
CA SER A 173 -4.22 -0.14 16.19
C SER A 173 -4.95 -1.18 15.33
N PHE A 174 -4.41 -1.44 14.13
CA PHE A 174 -5.00 -2.39 13.19
C PHE A 174 -3.94 -3.41 12.72
N PRO A 175 -3.40 -4.25 13.61
CA PRO A 175 -2.36 -5.22 13.25
C PRO A 175 -2.83 -6.24 12.21
N SER A 176 -4.13 -6.56 12.17
CA SER A 176 -4.74 -7.47 11.20
C SER A 176 -4.81 -6.90 9.77
N LEU A 177 -4.54 -5.61 9.57
CA LEU A 177 -4.48 -5.01 8.24
C LEU A 177 -3.09 -5.10 7.61
N ILE A 178 -2.08 -5.58 8.34
CA ILE A 178 -0.74 -5.77 7.77
C ILE A 178 -0.74 -7.08 6.98
N LEU A 179 -0.37 -6.98 5.71
CA LEU A 179 -0.30 -8.12 4.81
C LEU A 179 1.05 -8.09 4.08
N PRO A 180 1.84 -9.19 4.12
CA PRO A 180 3.12 -9.22 3.44
C PRO A 180 2.95 -9.15 1.92
N GLU A 181 4.06 -9.00 1.20
CA GLU A 181 4.05 -9.12 -0.26
C GLU A 181 3.85 -10.59 -0.67
N ILE A 182 3.12 -10.82 -1.76
CA ILE A 182 3.02 -12.17 -2.33
C ILE A 182 4.42 -12.60 -2.79
N ALA A 183 4.89 -13.74 -2.29
CA ALA A 183 6.19 -14.26 -2.68
C ALA A 183 6.16 -14.65 -4.17
N LEU A 184 6.72 -13.79 -5.02
CA LEU A 184 6.82 -14.00 -6.48
C LEU A 184 7.73 -15.17 -6.86
N HIS A 185 8.45 -15.74 -5.89
CA HIS A 185 9.36 -16.86 -6.08
C HIS A 185 9.12 -17.90 -4.99
N ALA A 186 8.39 -18.97 -5.33
CA ALA A 186 8.46 -20.23 -4.61
C ALA A 186 9.83 -20.90 -4.87
N GLN A 187 10.93 -20.27 -4.46
CA GLN A 187 12.16 -21.02 -4.23
C GLN A 187 12.06 -21.64 -2.85
N HIS A 188 11.66 -22.92 -2.86
CA HIS A 188 11.96 -23.94 -1.86
C HIS A 188 12.81 -23.45 -0.68
N ARG A 189 12.12 -23.10 0.41
CA ARG A 189 12.63 -23.43 1.75
C ARG A 189 11.54 -24.19 2.46
N GLY A 190 11.72 -25.51 2.52
CA GLY A 190 10.95 -26.39 3.37
C GLY A 190 10.94 -25.84 4.78
N GLY A 191 9.80 -25.26 5.14
CA GLY A 191 9.44 -24.92 6.49
C GLY A 191 8.08 -25.53 6.69
N VAL A 192 8.05 -26.73 7.27
CA VAL A 192 6.84 -27.37 7.77
C VAL A 192 6.16 -26.36 8.69
N ARG A 193 5.11 -25.71 8.20
CA ARG A 193 4.14 -24.99 9.03
C ARG A 193 2.84 -25.73 8.88
N GLY A 194 2.35 -26.19 10.02
CA GLY A 194 1.46 -27.32 10.14
C GLY A 194 0.19 -27.20 9.31
N SER A 195 -0.22 -28.37 8.83
CA SER A 195 -1.57 -28.70 8.45
C SER A 195 -2.54 -28.19 9.52
N GLY A 196 -3.11 -27.03 9.23
CA GLY A 196 -4.10 -26.32 10.00
C GLY A 196 -4.96 -25.57 9.00
N ASP A 197 -5.66 -26.36 8.19
CA ASP A 197 -6.77 -26.01 7.32
C ASP A 197 -6.92 -24.49 7.06
N ALA A 198 -6.06 -23.98 6.17
CA ALA A 198 -5.98 -22.56 5.83
C ALA A 198 -7.33 -22.02 5.33
N LEU A 199 -8.15 -22.88 4.73
CA LEU A 199 -9.53 -22.61 4.37
C LEU A 199 -10.44 -22.48 5.58
N SER A 200 -10.26 -23.29 6.62
CA SER A 200 -11.01 -23.12 7.88
C SER A 200 -10.60 -21.86 8.63
N ILE A 201 -9.34 -21.43 8.55
CA ILE A 201 -8.88 -20.14 9.11
C ILE A 201 -9.45 -18.97 8.30
N ALA A 202 -9.39 -19.01 6.97
CA ALA A 202 -9.98 -18.00 6.10
C ALA A 202 -11.51 -17.93 6.26
N LEU A 203 -12.19 -19.08 6.36
CA LEU A 203 -13.60 -19.15 6.67
C LEU A 203 -13.92 -18.69 8.09
N ALA A 204 -13.03 -18.90 9.08
CA ALA A 204 -13.19 -18.36 10.43
C ALA A 204 -13.04 -16.84 10.46
N LEU A 205 -12.11 -16.28 9.66
CA LEU A 205 -11.94 -14.84 9.48
C LEU A 205 -13.14 -14.20 8.76
N LEU A 206 -13.69 -14.87 7.74
CA LEU A 206 -14.93 -14.44 7.08
C LEU A 206 -16.18 -14.67 7.95
N LYS A 207 -16.17 -15.65 8.87
CA LYS A 207 -17.25 -15.88 9.85
C LYS A 207 -17.17 -14.94 11.06
N LEU A 208 -16.03 -14.29 11.32
CA LEU A 208 -15.88 -13.28 12.37
C LEU A 208 -16.74 -12.03 12.11
N ASP A 209 -17.23 -11.82 10.89
CA ASP A 209 -18.30 -10.84 10.59
C ASP A 209 -19.63 -11.15 11.32
N LYS A 210 -19.77 -12.33 11.95
CA LYS A 210 -20.92 -12.68 12.80
C LYS A 210 -20.65 -12.55 14.30
N MET A 211 -19.41 -12.30 14.72
CA MET A 211 -19.13 -11.93 16.10
C MET A 211 -18.94 -10.43 16.13
N ALA A 212 -19.98 -9.74 16.57
CA ALA A 212 -19.92 -8.34 16.97
C ALA A 212 -18.75 -8.15 17.95
N ILE A 213 -17.60 -7.75 17.42
CA ILE A 213 -16.64 -7.01 18.21
C ILE A 213 -17.40 -5.73 18.54
N ASN A 214 -17.86 -5.60 19.78
CA ASN A 214 -18.16 -4.31 20.36
C ASN A 214 -16.81 -3.75 20.85
N PRO A 215 -15.99 -3.09 20.01
CA PRO A 215 -14.92 -2.28 20.57
C PRO A 215 -15.59 -1.18 21.41
N PRO A 216 -14.93 -0.68 22.46
CA PRO A 216 -15.46 0.41 23.27
C PRO A 216 -15.70 1.63 22.38
N VAL A 217 -16.94 1.83 21.90
CA VAL A 217 -17.40 2.79 20.86
C VAL A 217 -16.33 3.84 20.58
N ALA A 218 -15.42 3.49 19.68
CA ALA A 218 -14.44 4.43 19.15
C ALA A 218 -15.14 5.06 17.95
N LYS A 219 -15.33 6.38 18.01
CA LYS A 219 -15.78 7.11 16.84
C LYS A 219 -14.61 7.03 15.85
N MET A 220 -14.87 6.50 14.66
CA MET A 220 -13.89 6.25 13.63
C MET A 220 -14.39 6.86 12.32
N THR A 221 -13.49 7.53 11.62
CA THR A 221 -13.69 8.00 10.25
C THR A 221 -12.64 7.36 9.36
N MET A 222 -13.08 6.77 8.24
CA MET A 222 -12.20 6.14 7.26
C MET A 222 -12.30 6.88 5.95
N ILE A 223 -11.14 7.19 5.36
CA ILE A 223 -11.06 7.84 4.05
C ILE A 223 -10.18 6.98 3.16
N ASN A 224 -10.75 6.58 2.02
CA ASN A 224 -10.07 5.79 0.98
C ASN A 224 -9.65 6.74 -0.15
N ARG A 225 -8.37 6.76 -0.49
CA ARG A 225 -7.83 7.50 -1.65
C ARG A 225 -7.03 6.53 -2.50
N ALA A 226 -7.32 6.46 -3.80
CA ALA A 226 -6.48 5.73 -4.75
C ALA A 226 -5.45 6.70 -5.33
N VAL A 227 -4.23 6.24 -5.54
CA VAL A 227 -3.17 7.03 -6.17
C VAL A 227 -2.65 6.23 -7.34
N ARG A 228 -2.77 6.81 -8.53
CA ARG A 228 -2.35 6.20 -9.79
C ARG A 228 -1.07 6.87 -10.25
N LEU A 229 -0.11 6.08 -10.75
CA LEU A 229 1.16 6.61 -11.23
C LEU A 229 1.29 6.51 -12.75
N PRO A 230 0.94 7.53 -13.56
CA PRO A 230 1.27 7.52 -14.98
C PRO A 230 2.76 7.79 -15.20
N THR A 231 3.36 7.15 -16.21
CA THR A 231 4.64 7.64 -16.76
C THR A 231 4.43 8.42 -18.06
N ARG A 232 4.84 9.69 -18.06
CA ARG A 232 5.10 10.44 -19.29
C ARG A 232 6.61 10.47 -19.52
N TRP A 233 7.09 9.57 -20.37
CA TRP A 233 8.47 9.63 -20.85
C TRP A 233 8.59 10.74 -21.90
N GLN A 234 9.27 11.84 -21.58
CA GLN A 234 9.83 12.72 -22.61
C GLN A 234 11.17 12.10 -23.04
N THR A 235 11.19 11.43 -24.19
CA THR A 235 12.45 11.10 -24.86
C THR A 235 13.02 12.36 -25.48
N THR A 236 13.94 13.02 -24.79
CA THR A 236 14.80 14.03 -25.41
C THR A 236 15.87 13.31 -26.24
N THR A 237 15.51 12.92 -27.45
CA THR A 237 16.45 12.44 -28.46
C THR A 237 17.21 13.64 -29.03
N GLY A 238 18.52 13.72 -28.80
CA GLY A 238 19.38 14.60 -29.58
C GLY A 238 20.66 15.07 -28.92
N ALA A 239 21.66 14.20 -28.78
CA ALA A 239 23.07 14.61 -28.83
C ALA A 239 23.99 13.40 -29.05
N THR A 240 24.42 13.23 -30.29
CA THR A 240 25.49 12.33 -30.72
C THR A 240 26.85 12.94 -30.36
N ARG A 241 27.74 12.23 -29.63
CA ARG A 241 29.19 12.15 -29.94
C ARG A 241 30.00 11.25 -28.97
N ARG A 242 30.55 10.19 -29.60
CA ARG A 242 31.91 9.58 -29.51
C ARG A 242 32.61 9.31 -28.17
N MET A 243 32.76 8.00 -27.92
CA MET A 243 33.99 7.23 -27.62
C MET A 243 35.10 7.82 -26.74
N ALA A 244 35.42 7.09 -25.66
CA ALA A 244 36.74 6.48 -25.46
C ALA A 244 36.63 5.23 -24.55
N MET A 245 37.27 4.13 -24.96
CA MET A 245 37.51 2.94 -24.14
C MET A 245 38.69 3.17 -23.19
N ASN A 246 38.64 2.59 -21.98
CA ASN A 246 39.72 1.75 -21.42
C ASN A 246 39.34 1.21 -20.03
N GLY A 247 39.78 -0.04 -19.76
CA GLY A 247 40.13 -0.51 -18.41
C GLY A 247 39.17 -1.50 -17.76
N ALA A 248 39.47 -2.79 -17.90
CA ALA A 248 38.87 -3.87 -17.14
C ALA A 248 39.32 -3.89 -15.67
N THR A 249 38.43 -4.19 -14.71
CA THR A 249 38.75 -4.98 -13.51
C THR A 249 37.49 -5.66 -12.97
N ARG A 250 37.58 -6.98 -12.78
CA ARG A 250 36.58 -7.86 -12.16
C ARG A 250 36.70 -7.75 -10.63
N ILE A 251 35.62 -7.44 -9.93
CA ILE A 251 35.39 -7.87 -8.54
C ILE A 251 33.93 -8.34 -8.42
N ARG A 252 33.77 -9.59 -7.99
CA ARG A 252 32.51 -10.16 -7.50
C ARG A 252 32.30 -9.65 -6.07
N THR A 253 31.12 -9.10 -5.79
CA THR A 253 30.47 -9.22 -4.49
C THR A 253 28.97 -9.09 -4.65
N ALA A 254 28.27 -10.00 -3.98
CA ALA A 254 26.83 -10.14 -4.00
C ALA A 254 26.14 -9.12 -3.08
N ARG A 255 24.87 -8.85 -3.41
CA ARG A 255 23.78 -8.24 -2.62
C ARG A 255 23.86 -6.72 -2.39
N HIS A 256 22.90 -6.02 -2.97
CA HIS A 256 21.73 -5.55 -2.23
C HIS A 256 20.57 -5.47 -3.24
N ILE A 257 19.51 -6.26 -3.05
CA ILE A 257 18.25 -6.02 -3.77
C ILE A 257 17.59 -4.92 -2.95
N ASP A 258 17.70 -3.69 -3.44
CA ASP A 258 16.99 -2.56 -2.87
C ASP A 258 15.52 -2.72 -3.26
N ASN A 259 14.70 -3.20 -2.32
CA ASN A 259 13.30 -3.52 -2.51
C ASN A 259 12.44 -2.24 -2.54
N GLY A 260 12.74 -1.29 -3.43
CA GLY A 260 11.86 -0.16 -3.79
C GLY A 260 11.11 0.49 -2.62
N GLU A 261 11.75 0.63 -1.45
CA GLU A 261 11.04 1.03 -0.23
C GLU A 261 10.67 2.51 -0.34
N LYS A 262 9.36 2.81 -0.26
CA LYS A 262 8.88 4.19 -0.29
C LYS A 262 9.32 4.89 0.99
N ILE A 263 10.19 5.89 0.85
CA ILE A 263 10.66 6.68 1.99
C ILE A 263 9.59 7.72 2.33
N CYS A 264 8.93 7.53 3.45
CA CYS A 264 8.04 8.53 4.04
C CYS A 264 8.87 9.55 4.81
N LYS A 265 8.72 10.85 4.48
CA LYS A 265 9.30 11.93 5.29
C LYS A 265 8.18 12.71 5.95
N PHE A 266 8.25 12.83 7.26
CA PHE A 266 7.33 13.64 8.05
C PHE A 266 7.95 15.02 8.29
N GLY A 267 7.19 16.07 8.02
CA GLY A 267 7.55 17.43 8.35
C GLY A 267 6.51 18.01 9.30
N CYS A 268 6.93 18.43 10.49
CA CYS A 268 6.11 19.26 11.36
C CYS A 268 6.37 20.72 11.00
N ARG A 269 5.36 21.47 10.58
CA ARG A 269 5.48 22.93 10.50
C ARG A 269 5.32 23.48 11.91
N GLU A 270 6.42 23.82 12.56
CA GLU A 270 6.36 24.61 13.79
C GLU A 270 5.67 25.94 13.47
N GLY A 271 4.50 26.14 14.09
CA GLY A 271 3.72 27.35 13.97
C GLY A 271 4.58 28.55 14.35
N ARG A 272 4.66 29.53 13.45
CA ARG A 272 5.24 30.85 13.75
C ARG A 272 4.53 31.42 14.97
N ARG A 273 5.22 31.45 16.12
CA ARG A 273 4.84 32.32 17.24
C ARG A 273 4.81 33.74 16.71
N LEU A 274 3.62 34.32 16.62
CA LEU A 274 3.46 35.76 16.55
C LEU A 274 3.94 36.32 17.90
N SER A 275 5.19 36.77 17.95
CA SER A 275 5.65 37.67 19.00
C SER A 275 5.03 39.04 18.74
N GLY A 276 3.91 39.31 19.40
CA GLY A 276 3.23 40.61 19.39
C GLY A 276 3.51 41.36 20.68
N VAL A 277 4.29 42.43 20.52
CA VAL A 277 4.41 43.70 21.28
C VAL A 277 4.66 43.63 22.78
#